data_AF-A0A354V2M6-F1
#
_entry.id   AF-A0A354V2M6-F1
#
_cell.length_a   1.000
_cell.length_b   1.000
_cell.length_c   1.000
_cell.angle_alpha   90.00
_cell.angle_beta   90.00
_cell.angle_gamma   90.00
#
_symmetry.space_group_name_H-M   'P 1'
#
loop_
_entity.id
_entity.type
_entity.pdbx_description
1 polymer ?
#
loop_
_entity_poly.entity_id
_entity_poly.type
_entity_poly.pdbx_seq_one_letter_code
_entity_poly.pdbx_strand_id
1 'polypeptide(L)' 'YFHGDNGAGIGASHQTGWTGVVAKIIQIYGLVDAKQALASGIQSGIFARTVGKEPNAKAGAP' A
#
# COMPACT_ATOMS: atom_id res chain seq x y z
N TYR A 1 -9.80 -3.04 20.02
CA TYR A 1 -10.93 -2.90 19.08
C TYR A 1 -11.24 -1.44 18.89
N PHE A 2 -12.03 -1.09 17.87
CA PHE A 2 -12.48 0.29 17.65
C PHE A 2 -14.00 0.35 17.69
N HIS A 3 -14.54 1.43 18.21
CA HIS A 3 -15.96 1.72 18.16
C HIS A 3 -16.36 2.05 16.71
N GLY A 4 -17.40 1.40 16.18
CA GLY A 4 -17.80 1.55 14.78
C GLY A 4 -18.27 2.97 14.41
N ASP A 5 -18.87 3.68 15.36
CA ASP A 5 -19.52 4.97 15.09
C ASP A 5 -18.54 6.15 15.08
N ASN A 6 -17.51 6.12 15.92
CA ASN A 6 -16.58 7.26 16.10
C ASN A 6 -15.10 6.88 16.06
N GLY A 7 -14.78 5.59 15.88
CA GLY A 7 -13.40 5.11 15.81
C GLY A 7 -12.64 5.10 17.14
N ALA A 8 -13.29 5.32 18.29
CA ALA A 8 -12.61 5.30 19.58
C ALA A 8 -11.99 3.92 19.86
N GLY A 9 -10.73 3.90 20.31
CA GLY A 9 -10.06 2.67 20.74
C GLY A 9 -10.66 2.15 22.04
N ILE A 10 -11.05 0.87 22.05
CA ILE A 10 -11.60 0.17 23.21
C ILE A 10 -10.65 -0.97 23.60
N GLY A 11 -10.31 -1.06 24.90
CA GLY A 11 -9.45 -2.08 25.48
C GLY A 11 -8.05 -1.55 25.84
N ALA A 12 -7.03 -2.40 25.74
CA ALA A 12 -5.65 -2.03 26.08
C ALA A 12 -5.16 -0.83 25.26
N SER A 13 -4.69 0.22 25.94
CA SER A 13 -4.16 1.44 25.32
C SER A 13 -2.97 1.16 24.41
N HIS A 14 -2.16 0.15 24.75
CA HIS A 14 -1.00 -0.26 23.96
C HIS A 14 -1.31 -1.56 23.21
N GLN A 15 -2.02 -1.44 22.10
CA GLN A 15 -2.50 -2.57 21.30
C GLN A 15 -1.53 -2.79 20.12
N THR A 16 -0.71 -3.85 20.18
CA THR A 16 0.32 -4.16 19.18
C THR A 16 0.02 -5.39 18.32
N GLY A 17 -1.09 -6.09 18.59
CA GLY A 17 -1.51 -7.30 17.88
C GLY A 17 -2.09 -7.01 16.50
N TRP A 18 -3.34 -7.43 16.26
CA TRP A 18 -3.97 -7.29 14.93
C TRP A 18 -3.98 -5.84 14.41
N THR A 19 -3.98 -4.85 15.30
CA THR A 19 -3.89 -3.41 14.95
C THR A 19 -2.60 -3.07 14.18
N GLY A 20 -1.52 -3.82 14.38
CA GLY A 20 -0.28 -3.68 13.60
C GLY A 20 -0.46 -3.99 12.10
N VAL A 21 -1.47 -4.79 11.73
CA VAL A 21 -1.78 -5.09 10.31
C VAL A 21 -2.22 -3.83 9.56
N VAL A 22 -2.83 -2.85 10.23
CA VAL A 22 -3.24 -1.58 9.61
C VAL A 22 -2.06 -0.85 8.98
N ALA A 23 -0.88 -0.85 9.62
CA ALA A 23 0.33 -0.25 9.06
C ALA A 23 0.75 -0.93 7.75
N LYS A 24 0.64 -2.27 7.68
CA LYS A 24 0.94 -3.02 6.46
C LYS A 24 -0.06 -2.74 5.35
N ILE A 25 -1.34 -2.58 5.70
CA ILE A 25 -2.39 -2.21 4.74
C ILE A 25 -2.08 -0.83 4.12
N ILE A 26 -1.75 0.16 4.95
CA ILE A 26 -1.36 1.50 4.48
C ILE A 26 -0.15 1.42 3.53
N GLN A 27 0.88 0.66 3.91
CA GLN A 27 2.04 0.44 3.04
C GLN A 27 1.66 -0.17 1.70
N ILE A 28 0.82 -1.22 1.69
CA ILE A 28 0.38 -1.86 0.45
C ILE A 28 -0.37 -0.86 -0.44
N TYR A 29 -1.32 -0.10 0.09
CA TYR A 29 -2.04 0.90 -0.70
C TYR A 29 -1.13 2.01 -1.27
N GLY A 30 -0.07 2.39 -0.56
CA GLY A 30 0.91 3.34 -1.06
C GLY A 30 1.85 2.77 -2.14
N LEU A 31 2.08 1.46 -2.13
CA LEU A 31 3.02 0.80 -3.04
C LEU A 31 2.35 0.26 -4.32
N VAL A 32 1.10 -0.19 -4.25
CA VAL A 32 0.37 -0.78 -5.38
C VAL A 32 0.24 0.22 -6.54
N ASP A 33 0.75 -0.16 -7.71
CA ASP A 33 0.39 0.47 -8.98
C ASP A 33 -0.86 -0.22 -9.56
N ALA A 34 -1.94 0.55 -9.75
CA ALA A 34 -3.23 0.01 -10.19
C ALA A 34 -3.19 -0.56 -11.62
N LYS A 35 -2.39 0.02 -12.52
CA LYS A 35 -2.29 -0.46 -13.90
C LYS A 35 -1.53 -1.77 -13.96
N GLN A 36 -0.43 -1.88 -13.22
CA GLN A 36 0.35 -3.12 -13.11
C GLN A 36 -0.43 -4.20 -12.36
N ALA A 37 -1.18 -3.83 -11.32
CA ALA A 37 -2.04 -4.77 -10.61
C ALA A 37 -3.14 -5.34 -11.52
N LEU A 38 -3.73 -4.52 -12.39
CA LEU A 38 -4.73 -4.96 -13.37
C LEU A 38 -4.09 -5.82 -14.48
N ALA A 39 -2.95 -5.42 -15.01
CA ALA A 39 -2.31 -6.07 -16.15
C ALA A 39 -1.61 -7.39 -15.78
N SER A 40 -1.09 -7.51 -14.56
CA SER A 40 -0.18 -8.60 -14.16
C SER A 40 -0.48 -9.17 -12.78
N GLY A 41 -1.60 -8.78 -12.17
CA GLY A 41 -2.02 -9.21 -10.85
C GLY A 41 -1.40 -8.40 -9.71
N ILE A 42 -2.04 -8.47 -8.53
CA ILE A 42 -1.72 -7.66 -7.35
C ILE A 42 -0.26 -7.83 -6.90
N GLN A 43 0.30 -9.05 -7.00
CA GLN A 43 1.71 -9.31 -6.67
C GLN A 43 2.63 -8.40 -7.50
N SER A 44 2.44 -8.35 -8.82
CA SER A 44 3.21 -7.47 -9.71
C SER A 44 3.04 -6.00 -9.35
N GLY A 45 1.81 -5.57 -9.04
CA GLY A 45 1.50 -4.19 -8.65
C GLY A 45 2.21 -3.70 -7.39
N ILE A 46 2.47 -4.57 -6.40
CA ILE A 46 3.18 -4.22 -5.15
C ILE A 46 4.70 -4.10 -5.37
N PHE A 47 5.30 -5.01 -6.15
CA PHE A 47 6.77 -5.03 -6.36
C PHE A 47 7.25 -4.08 -7.46
N ALA A 48 6.36 -3.64 -8.36
CA ALA A 48 6.71 -2.74 -9.47
C ALA A 48 7.24 -1.37 -9.03
N ARG A 49 6.95 -0.91 -7.79
CA ARG A 49 7.49 0.37 -7.27
C ARG A 49 8.87 0.21 -6.62
N THR A 50 9.19 -0.98 -6.13
CA THR A 50 10.43 -1.25 -5.37
C THR A 50 11.63 -1.43 -6.30
N VAL A 51 11.38 -1.87 -7.54
CA VAL A 51 12.38 -1.91 -8.61
C VAL A 51 12.22 -0.62 -9.41
N GLY A 52 13.20 0.28 -9.31
CA GLY A 52 13.12 1.63 -9.86
C GLY A 52 12.47 1.66 -11.25
N LYS A 53 11.34 2.36 -11.35
CA LYS A 53 10.75 2.72 -12.63
C LYS A 53 11.80 3.54 -13.38
N GLU A 54 12.38 2.97 -14.43
CA GLU A 54 13.29 3.73 -15.30
C GLU A 54 12.61 5.04 -15.73
N PRO A 55 13.35 6.17 -15.74
CA PRO A 55 12.81 7.42 -16.20
C PRO A 55 12.31 7.24 -17.64
N ASN A 56 11.02 7.49 -17.82
CA ASN A 56 10.29 7.43 -19.06
C ASN A 56 11.14 7.96 -20.23
N ALA A 57 11.61 7.04 -21.08
CA ALA A 57 12.28 7.33 -22.35
C ALA A 57 11.28 7.91 -23.36
N LYS A 58 10.79 9.12 -23.10
CA LYS A 58 10.09 9.98 -24.07
C LYS A 58 10.40 11.44 -23.79
N ALA A 59 11.66 11.81 -24.02
CA ALA A 59 12.04 13.19 -24.30
C ALA A 59 13.16 13.16 -25.35
N GLY A 60 12.77 13.31 -26.62
CA GLY A 60 13.61 13.84 -27.69
C GLY A 60 14.70 12.92 -28.26
N ALA A 61 14.45 12.36 -29.42
CA ALA A 61 15.45 12.27 -30.48
C ALA A 61 14.76 12.18 -31.85
N PRO A 62 15.36 12.69 -32.93
CA PRO A 62 16.54 13.58 -32.99
C PRO A 62 16.19 15.07 -32.80
#